data_AF-A0A960KUE5-F1
#
_entry.id   AF-A0A960KUE5-F1
#
_cell.length_a   1.000
_cell.length_b   1.000
_cell.length_c   1.000
_cell.angle_alpha   90.00
_cell.angle_beta   90.00
_cell.angle_gamma   90.00
#
_symmetry.space_group_name_H-M   'P 1'
#
loop_
_entity.id
_entity.type
_entity.pdbx_description
1 polymer ?
#
loop_
_entity_poly.entity_id
_entity_poly.type
_entity_poly.pdbx_seq_one_letter_code
_entity_poly.pdbx_strand_id
1 'polypeptide(L)' 'MEVWALEAYGASHILQEILTIKSDDVAGRAAAYEALVKGMNLPKPGMPESFNVLIHELKGLGLHIPEFTKTKFFF' A
#
# COMPACT_ATOMS: atom_id res chain seq x y z
N MET A 1 7.52 -17.11 1.38
CA MET A 1 6.56 -18.23 1.56
C MET A 1 5.40 -17.83 2.48
N GLU A 2 5.63 -16.85 3.35
CA GLU A 2 4.74 -16.33 4.39
C GLU A 2 3.52 -15.60 3.80
N VAL A 3 3.73 -14.88 2.68
CA VAL A 3 2.66 -14.21 1.91
C VAL A 3 1.61 -15.22 1.45
N TRP A 4 2.06 -16.33 0.85
CA TRP A 4 1.15 -17.38 0.35
C TRP A 4 0.36 -18.06 1.47
N ALA A 5 0.93 -18.17 2.67
CA ALA A 5 0.19 -18.67 3.81
C ALA A 5 -0.97 -17.74 4.17
N LEU A 6 -0.73 -16.43 4.25
CA LEU A 6 -1.76 -15.43 4.55
C LEU A 6 -2.83 -15.35 3.46
N GLU A 7 -2.42 -15.49 2.19
CA GLU A 7 -3.34 -15.57 1.05
C GLU A 7 -4.22 -16.82 1.12
N ALA A 8 -3.66 -17.99 1.45
CA ALA A 8 -4.41 -19.24 1.59
C ALA A 8 -5.42 -19.20 2.73
N TYR A 9 -5.11 -18.49 3.82
CA TYR A 9 -6.05 -18.23 4.92
C TYR A 9 -7.14 -17.20 4.57
N GLY A 10 -7.04 -16.51 3.43
CA GLY A 10 -7.95 -15.42 3.07
C GLY A 10 -7.79 -14.18 3.96
N ALA A 11 -6.64 -14.02 4.62
CA ALA A 11 -6.37 -12.96 5.58
C ALA A 11 -5.99 -11.63 4.88
N SER A 12 -6.88 -11.13 4.02
CA SER A 12 -6.64 -9.98 3.14
C SER A 12 -6.23 -8.70 3.89
N HIS A 13 -6.87 -8.42 5.02
CA HIS A 13 -6.58 -7.23 5.83
C HIS A 13 -5.21 -7.34 6.52
N ILE A 14 -4.86 -8.51 7.03
CA ILE A 14 -3.56 -8.75 7.69
C ILE A 14 -2.44 -8.66 6.66
N LEU A 15 -2.64 -9.25 5.48
CA LEU A 15 -1.67 -9.17 4.39
C LEU A 15 -1.48 -7.71 3.94
N GLN A 16 -2.58 -6.98 3.74
CA GLN A 16 -2.50 -5.56 3.39
C GLN A 16 -1.75 -4.77 4.46
N GLU A 17 -2.04 -5.00 5.74
CA GLU A 17 -1.41 -4.32 6.86
C GLU A 17 0.11 -4.56 6.89
N ILE A 18 0.55 -5.81 6.67
CA ILE A 18 1.96 -6.20 6.61
C ILE A 18 2.68 -5.50 5.46
N LEU A 19 2.06 -5.40 4.28
CA LEU A 19 2.67 -4.80 3.10
C LEU A 19 2.67 -3.27 3.11
N THR A 20 1.86 -2.64 3.96
CA THR A 20 1.64 -1.17 3.95
C THR A 20 2.08 -0.54 5.26
N ILE A 21 1.16 -0.35 6.22
CA ILE A 21 1.38 0.41 7.45
C ILE A 21 2.46 -0.19 8.35
N LYS A 22 2.77 -1.49 8.21
CA LYS A 22 3.84 -2.18 8.93
C LYS A 22 5.17 -2.24 8.18
N SER A 23 5.22 -1.87 6.89
CA SER A 23 6.43 -1.91 6.06
C SER A 23 6.73 -0.54 5.43
N ASP A 24 6.05 -0.21 4.33
CA ASP A 24 6.51 0.79 3.35
C ASP A 24 5.58 2.01 3.21
N ASP A 25 4.46 2.07 3.92
CA ASP A 25 3.60 3.24 3.94
C ASP A 25 4.07 4.23 5.01
N VAL A 26 4.92 5.20 4.64
CA VAL A 26 5.54 6.15 5.58
C VAL A 26 4.50 7.00 6.29
N ALA A 27 3.52 7.50 5.55
CA ALA A 27 2.45 8.34 6.09
C ALA A 27 1.48 7.52 6.95
N GLY A 28 1.06 6.36 6.46
CA GLY A 28 0.16 5.44 7.17
C GLY A 28 0.79 4.87 8.43
N ARG A 29 2.10 4.61 8.44
CA ARG A 29 2.83 4.13 9.63
C ARG A 29 2.82 5.15 10.76
N ALA A 30 3.08 6.42 10.48
CA ALA A 30 3.03 7.48 11.49
C ALA A 30 1.62 7.65 12.07
N ALA A 31 0.61 7.66 11.21
CA ALA A 31 -0.78 7.72 11.62
C ALA A 31 -1.23 6.48 12.41
N ALA A 32 -0.70 5.29 12.08
CA ALA A 32 -0.94 4.06 12.82
C ALA A 32 -0.35 4.12 14.23
N TYR A 33 0.88 4.64 14.39
CA TYR A 33 1.46 4.88 15.71
C TYR A 33 0.63 5.85 16.55
N GLU A 34 0.19 6.95 15.95
CA GLU A 34 -0.66 7.92 16.65
C GLU A 34 -2.01 7.31 17.07
N ALA A 35 -2.63 6.51 16.19
CA ALA A 35 -3.87 5.80 16.48
C ALA A 35 -3.68 4.79 17.62
N LEU A 36 -2.58 4.04 17.63
CA LEU A 36 -2.25 3.09 18.70
C LEU A 36 -2.08 3.78 20.05
N VAL A 37 -1.37 4.92 20.10
CA VAL A 37 -1.18 5.70 21.34
C VAL A 37 -2.51 6.27 21.84
N LYS A 38 -3.39 6.69 20.93
CA LYS A 38 -4.71 7.27 21.25
C LYS A 38 -5.80 6.22 21.48
N GLY A 39 -5.53 4.93 21.30
CA GLY A 39 -6.53 3.86 21.37
C GLY A 39 -7.62 3.97 20.31
N MET A 40 -7.33 4.60 19.18
CA MET A 40 -8.25 4.74 18.06
C MET A 40 -8.05 3.60 17.04
N ASN A 41 -9.05 3.40 16.18
CA ASN A 41 -8.93 2.42 15.09
C ASN A 41 -7.79 2.79 14.14
N LEU A 42 -7.15 1.77 13.59
CA LEU A 42 -6.06 1.93 12.63
C LEU A 42 -6.55 2.68 11.37
N PRO A 43 -5.73 3.59 10.83
CA PRO A 43 -6.06 4.30 9.60
C PRO A 43 -6.12 3.32 8.40
N LYS A 44 -6.85 3.71 7.36
CA LYS A 44 -6.86 2.95 6.11
C LYS A 44 -5.46 3.00 5.46
N PRO A 45 -4.91 1.85 5.04
CA PRO A 45 -3.64 1.82 4.35
C PRO A 45 -3.62 2.61 3.04
N GLY A 46 -2.52 3.30 2.78
CA GLY A 46 -2.26 4.03 1.55
C GLY A 46 -1.48 3.20 0.51
N MET A 47 -0.91 3.92 -0.47
CA MET A 47 -0.02 3.32 -1.47
C MET A 47 1.39 3.15 -0.84
N PRO A 48 2.01 1.96 -0.95
CA PRO A 48 3.35 1.74 -0.42
C PRO A 48 4.40 2.45 -1.27
N GLU A 49 5.43 3.02 -0.63
CA GLU A 49 6.49 3.76 -1.34
C GLU A 49 7.32 2.85 -2.27
N SER A 50 7.44 1.57 -1.96
CA SER A 50 8.09 0.59 -2.85
C SER A 50 7.44 0.51 -4.23
N PHE A 51 6.12 0.73 -4.32
CA PHE A 51 5.42 0.82 -5.60
C PHE A 51 5.74 2.11 -6.35
N ASN A 52 5.86 3.24 -5.64
CA ASN A 52 6.31 4.50 -6.24
C ASN A 52 7.71 4.37 -6.83
N VAL A 53 8.64 3.75 -6.10
CA VAL A 53 10.01 3.50 -6.58
C VAL A 53 9.98 2.63 -7.83
N LEU A 54 9.22 1.53 -7.83
CA LEU A 54 9.06 0.66 -8.98
C LEU A 54 8.58 1.43 -10.23
N ILE A 55 7.60 2.33 -10.09
CA ILE A 55 7.14 3.17 -11.20
C ILE A 55 8.26 4.07 -11.72
N HIS A 56 9.07 4.65 -10.84
CA HIS A 56 10.18 5.51 -11.25
C HIS A 56 11.28 4.72 -11.96
N GLU A 57 11.59 3.51 -11.51
CA GLU A 57 12.54 2.61 -12.17
C GLU A 57 12.06 2.23 -13.58
N LEU A 58 10.77 1.89 -13.72
CA LEU A 58 10.18 1.56 -15.03
C LEU A 58 10.14 2.78 -15.96
N LYS A 59 9.86 3.97 -15.44
CA LYS A 59 9.98 5.23 -16.20
C LYS A 59 11.42 5.49 -16.67
N GLY A 60 12.42 5.16 -15.85
CA GLY A 60 13.84 5.24 -16.22
C GLY A 60 14.21 4.34 -17.41
N LEU A 61 13.50 3.22 -17.58
CA LEU A 61 13.62 2.32 -18.73
C LEU A 61 12.80 2.76 -19.96
N GLY A 62 12.12 3.93 -19.90
CA GLY A 62 11.24 4.41 -20.96
C GLY A 62 9.86 3.73 -20.99
N LEU A 63 9.52 2.93 -19.97
CA LEU A 63 8.21 2.30 -19.85
C LEU A 63 7.24 3.25 -19.15
N HIS A 64 6.23 3.72 -19.87
CA HIS A 64 5.18 4.57 -19.31
C HIS A 64 4.02 3.72 -18.79
N ILE A 65 3.82 3.73 -17.46
CA ILE A 65 2.70 3.06 -16.80
C ILE A 65 1.68 4.14 -16.40
N PRO A 66 0.53 4.22 -17.09
CA PRO A 66 -0.53 5.15 -16.71
C PRO A 66 -1.23 4.67 -15.44
N GLU A 67 -1.40 5.56 -14.47
CA GLU A 67 -2.35 5.34 -13.37
C GLU A 67 -3.79 5.47 -13.90
N PHE A 68 -4.57 4.40 -13.78
CA PHE A 68 -5.98 4.41 -14.13
C PHE A 68 -6.81 4.88 -12.94
N THR A 69 -7.11 6.19 -12.91
CA THR A 69 -8.13 6.72 -12.01
C THR A 69 -9.51 6.63 -12.69
N LYS A 70 -10.52 6.14 -11.95
CA LYS A 70 -11.90 5.95 -12.46
C LYS A 70 -12.52 7.20 -13.08
N THR A 71 -11.97 8.38 -12.82
CA THR A 71 -12.49 9.68 -13.29
C THR A 71 -12.09 10.03 -14.74
N LYS A 72 -11.11 9.33 -15.34
CA LYS A 72 -10.60 9.66 -16.70
C LYS A 72 -11.36 8.99 -17.87
N PHE A 73 -12.45 8.28 -17.61
CA PHE A 73 -13.25 7.56 -18.61
C PHE A 73 -14.70 8.10 -18.74
N PHE A 74 -14.85 9.43 -18.71
CA PHE A 74 -16.04 10.09 -19.26
C PHE A 74 -15.57 10.90 -20.47
N PHE A 75 -16.14 10.58 -21.64
CA PHE A 75 -15.83 11.02 -23.01
C PHE A 75 -14.85 10.14 -23.80
#